data_AF-A0A8H3S0S4-F1
#
_entry.id   AF-A0A8H3S0S4-F1
#
_cell.length_a   1.000
_cell.length_b   1.000
_cell.length_c   1.000
_cell.angle_alpha   90.00
_cell.angle_beta   90.00
_cell.angle_gamma   90.00
#
_symmetry.space_group_name_H-M   'P 1'
#
loop_
_entity.id
_entity.type
_entity.pdbx_description
1 polymer ?
#
loop_
_entity_poly.entity_id
_entity_poly.type
_entity_poly.pdbx_seq_one_letter_code
_entity_poly.pdbx_strand_id
1 'polypeptide(L)'
;MFLQCLLKPSPKSGLPLLSNAVTGFSNIEEDQAGMTSIMPYMLEDELNRVIGGGYVKADQPWGEKVVVSKTVDGASLITGQKPASAAGVRRVVLKALGV
;
A
#
# COMPACT_ATOMS: atom_id res chain seq x y z
N MET A 1 -8.98 1.64 5.13
CA MET A 1 -8.52 1.96 6.51
C MET A 1 -7.14 1.41 6.90
N PHE A 2 -6.68 0.22 6.44
CA PHE A 2 -5.46 -0.42 6.98
C PHE A 2 -4.09 0.16 6.54
N LEU A 3 -3.99 0.93 5.44
CA LEU A 3 -2.68 1.41 4.95
C LEU A 3 -2.27 2.82 5.40
N GLN A 4 -3.17 3.53 6.10
CA GLN A 4 -2.97 4.92 6.52
C GLN A 4 -1.79 5.08 7.51
N CYS A 5 -1.40 4.02 8.21
CA CYS A 5 -0.28 4.05 9.14
C CYS A 5 1.08 4.21 8.45
N LEU A 6 1.23 3.78 7.19
CA LEU A 6 2.50 3.81 6.47
C LEU A 6 2.87 5.21 5.96
N LEU A 7 1.92 6.14 5.92
CA LEU A 7 2.16 7.55 5.60
C LEU A 7 2.92 8.28 6.72
N LYS A 8 3.00 7.67 7.92
CA LYS A 8 3.73 8.25 9.04
C LYS A 8 5.22 7.90 8.97
N PRO A 9 6.10 8.78 9.46
CA PRO A 9 7.52 8.47 9.57
C PRO A 9 7.79 7.29 10.50
N SER A 10 8.95 6.67 10.31
CA SER A 10 9.49 5.64 11.21
C SER A 10 9.64 6.21 12.62
N PRO A 11 9.08 5.57 13.65
CA PRO A 11 9.30 6.00 15.04
C PRO A 11 10.78 5.92 15.47
N LYS A 12 11.59 5.11 14.78
CA LYS A 12 13.01 4.93 15.09
C LYS A 12 13.89 5.99 14.42
N SER A 13 13.69 6.23 13.12
CA SER A 13 14.55 7.12 12.34
C SER A 13 13.97 8.52 12.11
N GLY A 14 12.67 8.73 12.33
CA GLY A 14 11.97 9.98 12.01
C GLY A 14 11.84 10.25 10.50
N LEU A 15 12.39 9.36 9.66
CA LEU A 15 12.33 9.43 8.21
C LEU A 15 11.03 8.79 7.68
N PRO A 16 10.54 9.20 6.50
CA PRO A 16 9.42 8.53 5.84
C PRO A 16 9.68 7.01 5.75
N LEU A 17 8.67 6.19 6.04
CA LEU A 17 8.81 4.73 5.90
C LEU A 17 8.88 4.30 4.43
N LEU A 18 8.23 5.07 3.56
CA LEU A 18 8.01 4.74 2.16
C LEU A 18 8.96 5.52 1.25
N SER A 19 9.62 4.81 0.34
CA SER A 19 10.44 5.37 -0.74
C SER A 19 10.43 4.55 -2.02
N ASN A 20 9.72 3.42 -2.03
CA ASN A 20 9.67 2.48 -3.13
C ASN A 20 8.21 2.19 -3.50
N ALA A 21 8.02 1.41 -4.57
CA ALA A 21 6.70 1.01 -5.04
C ALA A 21 5.84 0.40 -3.93
N VAL A 22 4.58 0.81 -3.89
CA VAL A 22 3.56 0.37 -2.95
C VAL A 22 2.23 0.24 -3.65
N THR A 23 1.33 -0.55 -3.09
CA THR A 23 -0.08 -0.61 -3.50
C THR A 23 -0.99 -0.41 -2.30
N GLY A 24 -2.24 -0.04 -2.55
CA GLY A 24 -3.28 0.25 -1.57
C GLY A 24 -4.59 0.51 -2.30
N PHE A 25 -5.70 0.65 -1.59
CA PHE A 25 -7.01 0.84 -2.23
C PHE A 25 -6.98 2.03 -3.21
N SER A 26 -7.45 1.81 -4.44
CA SER A 26 -7.34 2.84 -5.49
C SER A 26 -8.48 3.84 -5.41
N ASN A 27 -8.29 5.03 -6.01
CA ASN A 27 -9.32 6.06 -6.03
C ASN A 27 -10.61 5.61 -6.70
N ILE A 28 -10.48 4.82 -7.78
CA ILE A 28 -11.63 4.24 -8.50
C ILE A 28 -12.40 3.29 -7.59
N GLU A 29 -11.71 2.48 -6.79
CA GLU A 29 -12.37 1.54 -5.88
C GLU A 29 -13.06 2.25 -4.72
N GLU A 30 -12.46 3.32 -4.19
CA GLU A 30 -13.06 4.16 -3.13
C GLU A 30 -14.33 4.87 -3.64
N ASP A 31 -14.30 5.35 -4.88
CA ASP A 31 -15.46 5.96 -5.54
C ASP A 31 -16.58 4.96 -5.80
N GLN A 32 -16.24 3.78 -6.34
CA GLN A 32 -17.21 2.69 -6.54
C GLN A 32 -17.78 2.14 -5.23
N ALA A 33 -17.02 2.25 -4.13
CA ALA A 33 -17.49 1.93 -2.79
C ALA A 33 -18.38 3.03 -2.18
N GLY A 34 -18.48 4.20 -2.81
CA GLY A 34 -19.30 5.34 -2.36
C GLY A 34 -18.73 6.06 -1.14
N MET A 35 -17.42 5.94 -0.89
CA MET A 35 -16.78 6.41 0.34
C MET A 35 -15.97 7.70 0.15
N THR A 36 -15.77 8.14 -1.08
CA THR A 36 -14.98 9.35 -1.43
C THR A 36 -15.36 10.58 -0.59
N SER A 37 -16.66 10.81 -0.37
CA SER A 37 -17.16 12.01 0.32
C SER A 37 -16.84 12.06 1.82
N ILE A 38 -16.51 10.92 2.44
CA ILE A 38 -16.20 10.83 3.87
C ILE A 38 -14.71 10.56 4.13
N MET A 39 -13.93 10.37 3.07
CA MET A 39 -12.50 10.15 3.19
C MET A 39 -11.80 11.48 3.49
N PRO A 40 -10.92 11.53 4.52
CA PRO A 40 -10.17 12.76 4.82
C PRO A 40 -9.15 13.11 3.72
N TYR A 41 -8.77 12.11 2.93
CA TYR A 41 -7.93 12.19 1.74
C TYR A 41 -7.99 10.87 0.99
N MET A 42 -7.62 10.90 -0.28
CA MET A 42 -7.54 9.72 -1.13
C MET A 42 -6.21 9.00 -0.92
N LEU A 43 -6.26 7.70 -0.64
CA LEU A 43 -5.07 6.93 -0.27
C LEU A 43 -4.06 6.82 -1.41
N GLU A 44 -4.52 6.57 -2.64
CA GLU A 44 -3.63 6.48 -3.82
C GLU A 44 -2.88 7.80 -4.04
N ASP A 45 -3.55 8.95 -3.87
CA ASP A 45 -2.94 10.27 -4.03
C ASP A 45 -1.90 10.53 -2.94
N GLU A 46 -2.21 10.23 -1.68
CA GLU A 46 -1.27 10.40 -0.57
C GLU A 46 -0.06 9.47 -0.67
N LEU A 47 -0.27 8.22 -1.11
CA LEU A 47 0.85 7.32 -1.35
C LEU A 47 1.76 7.90 -2.43
N ASN A 48 1.22 8.26 -3.60
CA ASN A 48 1.99 8.90 -4.66
C ASN A 48 2.73 10.16 -4.18
N ARG A 49 2.07 11.02 -3.38
CA ARG A 49 2.68 12.23 -2.83
C ARG A 49 3.88 11.92 -1.94
N VAL A 50 3.77 10.94 -1.05
CA VAL A 50 4.83 10.60 -0.09
C VAL A 50 6.03 9.94 -0.77
N ILE A 51 5.82 9.08 -1.77
CA ILE A 51 6.92 8.38 -2.46
C ILE A 51 7.44 9.09 -3.72
N GLY A 52 6.85 10.23 -4.11
CA GLY A 52 7.23 10.95 -5.32
C GLY A 52 6.79 10.26 -6.62
N GLY A 53 5.67 9.54 -6.57
CA GLY A 53 5.20 8.64 -7.63
C GLY A 53 5.67 7.19 -7.45
N GLY A 54 5.02 6.24 -8.12
CA GLY A 54 5.34 4.81 -8.01
C GLY A 54 4.31 3.98 -7.25
N TYR A 55 3.12 4.53 -6.97
CA TYR A 55 1.97 3.72 -6.59
C TYR A 55 1.63 2.76 -7.75
N VAL A 56 1.36 1.50 -7.42
CA VAL A 56 0.99 0.47 -8.38
C VAL A 56 -0.36 -0.10 -8.00
N LYS A 57 -1.24 -0.31 -8.97
CA LYS A 57 -2.52 -1.01 -8.82
C LYS A 57 -2.64 -2.18 -9.78
N ALA A 58 -3.65 -3.00 -9.59
CA ALA A 58 -4.08 -4.00 -10.55
C ALA A 58 -4.54 -3.34 -11.86
N ASP A 59 -4.44 -4.07 -12.96
CA ASP A 59 -4.79 -3.58 -14.30
C ASP A 59 -6.29 -3.28 -14.44
N GLN A 60 -7.12 -3.95 -13.63
CA GLN A 60 -8.56 -3.75 -13.57
C GLN A 60 -8.98 -3.40 -12.13
N PRO A 61 -9.99 -2.53 -11.95
CA PRO A 61 -10.64 -2.33 -10.66
C PRO A 61 -11.02 -3.68 -10.05
N TRP A 62 -10.88 -3.83 -8.73
CA TRP A 62 -11.17 -5.08 -8.02
C TRP A 62 -10.25 -6.28 -8.35
N GLY A 63 -9.23 -6.13 -9.19
CA GLY A 63 -8.20 -7.16 -9.40
C GLY A 63 -7.21 -7.28 -8.25
N GLU A 64 -6.74 -8.48 -7.91
CA GLU A 64 -5.75 -8.62 -6.83
C GLU A 64 -4.38 -8.01 -7.21
N LYS A 65 -3.74 -7.36 -6.24
CA LYS A 65 -2.36 -6.86 -6.37
C LYS A 65 -1.63 -6.92 -5.05
N VAL A 66 -0.41 -7.43 -5.11
CA VAL A 66 0.57 -7.44 -4.01
C VAL A 66 1.86 -6.83 -4.55
N VAL A 67 2.48 -5.98 -3.76
CA VAL A 67 3.77 -5.36 -4.07
C VAL A 67 4.74 -5.69 -2.95
N VAL A 68 5.93 -6.13 -3.34
CA VAL A 68 7.07 -6.37 -2.43
C VAL A 68 8.14 -5.35 -2.76
N SER A 69 8.53 -4.58 -1.77
CA SER A 69 9.53 -3.53 -1.90
C SER A 69 10.34 -3.42 -0.60
N LYS A 70 11.03 -2.29 -0.42
CA LYS A 70 11.84 -1.99 0.76
C LYS A 70 11.41 -0.67 1.40
N THR A 71 11.49 -0.60 2.73
CA THR A 71 11.43 0.68 3.44
C THR A 71 12.72 1.48 3.20
N VAL A 72 12.74 2.76 3.61
CA VAL A 72 13.95 3.60 3.59
C VAL A 72 15.11 2.94 4.34
N ASP A 73 14.82 2.26 5.45
CA ASP A 73 15.83 1.57 6.27
C ASP A 73 16.19 0.16 5.73
N GLY A 74 15.74 -0.21 4.52
CA GLY A 74 16.08 -1.47 3.85
C GLY A 74 15.31 -2.72 4.31
N ALA A 75 14.34 -2.57 5.22
CA ALA A 75 13.48 -3.66 5.65
C ALA A 75 12.48 -4.04 4.54
N SER A 76 12.09 -5.32 4.45
CA SER A 76 11.08 -5.76 3.47
C SER A 76 9.72 -5.13 3.78
N LEU A 77 9.10 -4.55 2.76
CA LEU A 77 7.76 -3.98 2.82
C LEU A 77 6.85 -4.76 1.87
N ILE A 78 5.77 -5.33 2.41
CA ILE A 78 4.77 -6.06 1.63
C ILE A 78 3.46 -5.30 1.75
N THR A 79 2.91 -4.86 0.62
CA THR A 79 1.62 -4.16 0.56
C THR A 79 0.64 -4.92 -0.33
N GLY A 80 -0.63 -4.90 0.05
CA GLY A 80 -1.73 -5.49 -0.72
C GLY A 80 -2.80 -4.43 -0.97
N GLN A 81 -3.34 -4.41 -2.18
CA GLN A 81 -4.24 -3.34 -2.60
C GLN A 81 -5.54 -3.31 -1.79
N LYS A 82 -6.11 -4.49 -1.50
CA LYS A 82 -7.46 -4.63 -0.93
C LYS A 82 -7.66 -6.00 -0.26
N PRO A 83 -8.82 -6.28 0.37
CA PRO A 83 -9.07 -7.56 1.04
C PRO A 83 -8.85 -8.80 0.15
N ALA A 84 -9.20 -8.74 -1.14
CA ALA A 84 -8.95 -9.83 -2.09
C ALA A 84 -7.45 -10.18 -2.21
N SER A 85 -6.55 -9.22 -2.03
CA SER A 85 -5.10 -9.45 -2.07
C SER A 85 -4.56 -10.19 -0.85
N ALA A 86 -5.35 -10.41 0.22
CA ALA A 86 -4.86 -10.96 1.49
C ALA A 86 -4.22 -12.35 1.35
N ALA A 87 -4.78 -13.21 0.50
CA ALA A 87 -4.20 -14.54 0.25
C ALA A 87 -2.83 -14.43 -0.45
N GLY A 88 -2.67 -13.48 -1.37
CA GLY A 88 -1.40 -13.16 -2.01
C GLY A 88 -0.36 -12.63 -1.02
N VAL A 89 -0.77 -11.69 -0.16
CA VAL A 89 0.10 -11.17 0.92
C VAL A 89 0.58 -12.31 1.81
N ARG A 90 -0.32 -13.21 2.24
CA ARG A 90 0.05 -14.38 3.06
C ARG A 90 1.13 -15.23 2.38
N ARG A 91 0.97 -15.56 1.10
CA ARG A 91 1.95 -16.37 0.35
C ARG A 91 3.33 -15.70 0.33
N VAL A 92 3.37 -14.38 0.11
CA VAL A 92 4.61 -13.62 0.08
C VAL A 92 5.27 -13.55 1.46
N VAL A 93 4.48 -13.34 2.52
CA VAL A 93 4.98 -13.31 3.90
C VAL A 93 5.62 -14.65 4.27
N LEU A 94 4.94 -15.77 4.00
CA LEU A 94 5.49 -17.11 4.28
C LEU A 94 6.81 -17.33 3.53
N LYS A 95 6.85 -17.00 2.24
CA LYS A 95 8.08 -17.06 1.44
C LYS A 95 9.21 -16.19 2.02
N ALA A 96 8.91 -15.00 2.51
CA ALA A 96 9.90 -14.10 3.12
C ALA A 96 10.44 -14.62 4.46
N LEU A 97 9.66 -15.45 5.17
CA LEU A 97 10.04 -16.11 6.41
C LEU A 97 10.71 -17.48 6.19
N GLY A 98 10.77 -17.97 4.94
CA GLY A 98 11.36 -19.26 4.60
C GLY A 98 10.51 -20.47 5.03
N VAL A 99 9.19 -20.29 5.16
CA VAL A 99 8.22 -21.34 5.51
C VAL A 99 7.20 -21.58 4.39
#